data_AF-A0A1Y3NHJ6-F1
#
_entry.id   AF-A0A1Y3NHJ6-F1
#
_cell.length_a   1.000
_cell.length_b   1.000
_cell.length_c   1.000
_cell.angle_alpha   90.00
_cell.angle_beta   90.00
_cell.angle_gamma   90.00
#
_symmetry.space_group_name_H-M   'P 1'
#
loop_
_entity.id
_entity.type
_entity.pdbx_description
1 polymer ?
#
loop_
_entity_poly.entity_id
_entity_poly.type
_entity_poly.pdbx_seq_one_letter_code
_entity_poly.pdbx_strand_id
1 'polypeptide(L)'
;TFCGTPNYAAIELISGIPYIGVKSDVWALGVILYVMMTGKPPFDGKSINALYRRIKRIDYKVPSYFSKDLANLLAKIFVRDPEQRASINDLRDDAWVN
;
A
#
# COMPACT_ATOMS: atom_id res chain seq x y z
N THR A 1 4.51 -14.65 15.02
CA THR A 1 3.16 -14.17 15.39
C THR A 1 2.82 -12.97 14.54
N PHE A 2 1.68 -12.98 13.84
CA PHE A 2 1.21 -11.85 13.03
C PHE A 2 0.49 -10.86 13.95
N CYS A 3 1.22 -9.88 14.48
CA CYS A 3 0.67 -8.83 15.33
C CYS A 3 0.48 -7.57 14.49
N GLY A 4 -0.68 -7.43 13.84
CA GLY A 4 -1.01 -6.25 13.06
C GLY A 4 -2.45 -6.28 12.55
N THR A 5 -3.04 -5.10 12.33
CA THR A 5 -4.33 -4.99 11.64
C THR A 5 -4.13 -5.41 10.17
N PRO A 6 -4.82 -6.44 9.66
CA PRO A 6 -4.53 -7.04 8.34
C PRO A 6 -4.53 -6.07 7.16
N ASN A 7 -5.22 -4.93 7.29
CA ASN A 7 -5.37 -3.92 6.26
C ASN A 7 -4.06 -3.18 5.92
N TYR A 8 -3.05 -3.22 6.79
CA TYR A 8 -1.75 -2.57 6.58
C TYR A 8 -0.67 -3.54 6.07
N ALA A 9 -0.97 -4.83 6.03
CA ALA A 9 0.01 -5.85 5.68
C ALA A 9 0.29 -5.85 4.17
N ALA A 10 1.59 -5.86 3.84
CA ALA A 10 2.05 -5.96 2.46
C ALA A 10 1.78 -7.36 1.86
N ILE A 11 1.83 -7.45 0.53
CA ILE A 11 1.53 -8.69 -0.22
C ILE A 11 2.40 -9.85 0.22
N GLU A 12 3.68 -9.59 0.51
CA GLU A 12 4.65 -10.56 0.99
C GLU A 12 4.22 -11.21 2.31
N LEU A 13 3.80 -10.40 3.28
CA LEU A 13 3.38 -10.84 4.61
C LEU A 13 2.13 -11.72 4.56
N ILE A 14 1.13 -11.33 3.76
CA ILE A 14 -0.10 -12.14 3.59
C ILE A 14 0.11 -13.39 2.73
N SER A 15 1.26 -13.51 2.07
CA SER A 15 1.63 -14.67 1.27
C SER A 15 2.56 -15.63 2.02
N GLY A 16 2.86 -15.34 3.30
CA GLY A 16 3.78 -16.15 4.11
C GLY A 16 5.25 -15.98 3.72
N ILE A 17 5.57 -14.97 2.91
CA ILE A 17 6.95 -14.61 2.58
C ILE A 17 7.52 -13.87 3.82
N PRO A 18 8.78 -14.12 4.20
CA PRO A 18 9.42 -13.38 5.29
C PRO A 18 9.29 -11.87 5.11
N TYR A 19 9.16 -11.16 6.22
CA TYR A 19 9.09 -9.70 6.24
C TYR A 19 10.33 -9.08 5.61
N ILE A 20 10.14 -8.27 4.56
CA ILE A 20 11.22 -7.58 3.83
C ILE A 20 11.36 -6.15 4.37
N GLY A 21 11.51 -6.03 5.70
CA GLY A 21 11.96 -4.81 6.38
C GLY A 21 11.28 -3.52 5.91
N VAL A 22 12.15 -2.57 5.55
CA VAL A 22 11.82 -1.21 5.09
C VAL A 22 10.79 -1.18 3.94
N LYS A 23 10.78 -2.17 3.04
CA LYS A 23 9.84 -2.19 1.91
C LYS A 23 8.41 -2.44 2.38
N SER A 24 8.22 -3.31 3.35
CA SER A 24 6.90 -3.55 3.96
C SER A 24 6.39 -2.32 4.70
N ASP A 25 7.28 -1.51 5.30
CA ASP A 25 6.90 -0.25 5.94
C ASP A 25 6.47 0.81 4.93
N VAL A 26 7.13 0.87 3.76
CA VAL A 26 6.70 1.73 2.64
C VAL A 26 5.27 1.40 2.20
N TRP A 27 4.91 0.11 2.14
CA TRP A 27 3.52 -0.29 1.84
C TRP A 27 2.55 0.23 2.90
N ALA A 28 2.86 0.03 4.19
CA ALA A 28 2.03 0.51 5.29
C ALA A 28 1.87 2.04 5.27
N LEU A 29 2.92 2.77 4.92
CA LEU A 29 2.87 4.23 4.72
C LEU A 29 1.88 4.61 3.62
N GLY A 30 1.87 3.90 2.49
CA GLY A 30 0.88 4.12 1.43
C GLY A 30 -0.55 3.87 1.89
N VAL A 31 -0.78 2.84 2.71
CA VAL A 31 -2.09 2.56 3.31
C VAL A 31 -2.53 3.73 4.20
N ILE A 32 -1.65 4.24 5.06
CA ILE A 32 -1.93 5.37 5.95
C ILE A 32 -2.23 6.63 5.13
N LEU A 33 -1.40 6.94 4.13
CA LEU A 33 -1.61 8.07 3.23
C LEU A 33 -2.99 8.01 2.56
N TYR A 34 -3.35 6.85 2.01
CA TYR A 34 -4.66 6.67 1.39
C TYR A 34 -5.81 6.88 2.39
N VAL A 35 -5.67 6.38 3.63
CA VAL A 35 -6.66 6.60 4.69
C VAL A 35 -6.78 8.08 5.04
N MET A 36 -5.67 8.82 5.13
CA MET A 36 -5.72 10.27 5.39
C MET A 36 -6.47 11.03 4.29
N MET A 37 -6.32 10.60 3.02
CA MET A 37 -6.95 11.26 1.87
C MET A 37 -8.41 10.87 1.64
N THR A 38 -8.86 9.70 2.11
CA THR A 38 -10.19 9.17 1.78
C THR A 38 -11.05 8.82 3.00
N GLY A 39 -10.47 8.79 4.20
CA GLY A 39 -11.08 8.29 5.43
C GLY A 39 -11.31 6.78 5.46
N LYS A 40 -10.84 6.03 4.46
CA LYS A 40 -11.06 4.57 4.33
C LYS A 40 -9.79 3.85 3.86
N PRO A 41 -9.58 2.58 4.21
CA PRO A 41 -8.43 1.83 3.71
C PRO A 41 -8.54 1.56 2.20
N PRO A 42 -7.40 1.46 1.48
CA PRO A 42 -7.39 1.19 0.03
C PRO A 42 -7.91 -0.21 -0.29
N PHE A 43 -7.58 -1.18 0.56
CA PHE A 43 -8.02 -2.56 0.48
C PHE A 43 -8.93 -2.87 1.66
N ASP A 44 -10.13 -3.37 1.36
CA ASP A 44 -11.12 -3.78 2.35
C ASP A 44 -11.94 -4.95 1.81
N GLY A 45 -12.45 -5.81 2.68
CA GLY A 45 -13.24 -6.96 2.28
C GLY A 45 -14.16 -7.46 3.39
N LYS A 46 -15.31 -8.01 2.99
CA LYS A 46 -16.28 -8.62 3.93
C LYS A 46 -15.73 -9.84 4.68
N SER A 47 -14.58 -10.37 4.26
CA SER A 47 -13.85 -11.45 4.92
C SER A 47 -12.35 -11.27 4.70
N ILE A 48 -11.54 -11.91 5.55
CA ILE A 48 -10.08 -11.88 5.42
C ILE A 48 -9.61 -12.40 4.05
N ASN A 49 -10.28 -13.41 3.51
CA ASN A 49 -9.99 -13.96 2.18
C ASN A 49 -10.31 -12.96 1.06
N ALA A 50 -11.39 -12.18 1.21
CA ALA A 50 -11.73 -11.13 0.26
C ALA A 50 -10.71 -9.98 0.32
N LEU A 51 -10.29 -9.57 1.52
CA LEU A 51 -9.23 -8.58 1.72
C LEU A 51 -7.92 -9.03 1.05
N TYR A 52 -7.45 -10.24 1.36
CA TYR A 52 -6.22 -10.79 0.79
C TYR A 52 -6.28 -10.89 -0.74
N ARG A 53 -7.44 -11.22 -1.30
CA ARG A 53 -7.63 -11.23 -2.76
C ARG A 53 -7.45 -9.84 -3.36
N ARG A 54 -7.97 -8.79 -2.73
CA ARG A 54 -7.83 -7.41 -3.20
C ARG A 54 -6.39 -6.91 -3.05
N ILE A 55 -5.75 -7.17 -1.91
CA ILE A 55 -4.32 -6.88 -1.71
C ILE A 55 -3.47 -7.56 -2.78
N LYS A 56 -3.65 -8.88 -2.98
CA LYS A 56 -2.91 -9.64 -4.01
C LYS A 56 -3.20 -9.19 -5.43
N ARG A 57 -4.28 -8.46 -5.70
CA ARG A 57 -4.60 -7.90 -7.03
C ARG A 57 -4.24 -6.42 -7.16
N ILE A 58 -3.77 -5.78 -6.09
CA ILE A 58 -3.59 -4.32 -6.03
C ILE A 58 -4.88 -3.62 -6.45
N ASP A 59 -6.02 -4.12 -5.96
CA ASP A 59 -7.34 -3.62 -6.30
C ASP A 59 -7.79 -2.55 -5.29
N TYR A 60 -7.31 -1.32 -5.50
CA TYR A 60 -7.76 -0.12 -4.80
C TYR A 60 -8.35 0.89 -5.79
N LYS A 61 -9.18 1.80 -5.29
CA LYS A 61 -9.79 2.85 -6.12
C LYS A 61 -8.92 4.09 -6.09
N VAL A 62 -8.80 4.78 -7.22
CA VAL A 62 -8.26 6.14 -7.29
C VAL A 62 -9.43 7.09 -7.48
N PRO A 63 -9.87 7.82 -6.44
CA PRO A 63 -10.97 8.76 -6.56
C PRO A 63 -10.65 9.89 -7.56
N SER A 64 -11.68 10.47 -8.18
CA SER A 64 -11.51 11.55 -9.17
C SER A 64 -10.91 12.84 -8.61
N TYR A 65 -10.97 13.04 -7.29
CA TYR A 65 -10.38 14.17 -6.60
C TYR A 65 -8.89 13.97 -6.24
N PHE A 66 -8.30 12.82 -6.56
CA PHE A 66 -6.85 12.66 -6.43
C PHE A 66 -6.15 13.43 -7.53
N SER A 67 -5.09 14.15 -7.16
CA SER A 67 -4.17 14.70 -8.16
C SER A 67 -3.46 13.56 -8.89
N LYS A 68 -3.00 13.84 -10.11
CA LYS A 68 -2.21 12.89 -10.89
C LYS A 68 -0.95 12.47 -10.13
N ASP A 69 -0.32 13.39 -9.42
CA ASP A 69 0.90 13.12 -8.66
C ASP A 69 0.64 12.20 -7.46
N LEU A 70 -0.47 12.38 -6.72
CA LEU A 70 -0.87 11.46 -5.66
C LEU A 70 -1.12 10.05 -6.20
N ALA A 71 -1.84 9.95 -7.32
CA ALA A 71 -2.12 8.66 -7.94
C ALA A 71 -0.82 7.96 -8.39
N ASN A 72 0.13 8.71 -8.94
CA ASN A 72 1.45 8.20 -9.33
C ASN A 72 2.26 7.75 -8.11
N LEU A 73 2.29 8.54 -7.03
CA LEU A 73 2.96 8.18 -5.78
C LEU A 73 2.40 6.87 -5.21
N LEU A 74 1.08 6.73 -5.13
CA LEU A 74 0.44 5.50 -4.65
C LEU A 74 0.75 4.30 -5.55
N ALA A 75 0.86 4.48 -6.86
CA ALA A 75 1.25 3.42 -7.79
C ALA A 75 2.71 2.95 -7.58
N LYS A 76 3.62 3.86 -7.19
CA LYS A 76 5.02 3.53 -6.81
C LYS A 76 5.10 2.79 -5.47
N ILE A 77 4.14 3.00 -4.58
CA ILE A 77 4.07 2.36 -3.25
C ILE A 77 3.39 0.98 -3.32
N PHE A 78 2.24 0.89 -3.96
CA PHE A 78 1.45 -0.34 -4.04
C PHE A 78 1.94 -1.25 -5.17
N VAL A 79 3.21 -1.66 -5.10
CA VAL A 79 3.85 -2.58 -6.05
C VAL A 79 3.89 -3.99 -5.46
N ARG A 80 3.58 -4.98 -6.31
CA ARG A 80 3.54 -6.41 -5.93
C ARG A 80 4.89 -6.89 -5.45
N ASP A 81 5.92 -6.64 -6.26
CA ASP A 81 7.28 -7.04 -5.99
C ASP A 81 7.95 -6.00 -5.07
N PRO A 82 8.35 -6.36 -3.84
CA PRO A 82 9.00 -5.46 -2.90
C PRO A 82 10.32 -4.88 -3.44
N GLU A 83 11.02 -5.58 -4.33
CA GLU A 83 12.26 -5.09 -4.95
C GLU A 83 11.99 -3.95 -5.93
N GLN A 84 10.85 -4.00 -6.62
CA GLN A 84 10.40 -2.95 -7.55
C GLN A 84 9.63 -1.81 -6.85
N ARG A 85 9.31 -1.97 -5.57
CA ARG A 85 8.62 -0.95 -4.76
C ARG A 85 9.58 0.20 -4.49
N ALA A 86 9.10 1.44 -4.60
CA ALA A 86 9.91 2.63 -4.32
C ALA A 86 10.54 2.59 -2.92
N SER A 87 11.76 3.11 -2.78
CA SER A 87 12.40 3.33 -1.48
C SER A 87 11.84 4.59 -0.81
N ILE A 88 12.07 4.74 0.49
CA ILE A 88 11.66 5.95 1.22
C ILE A 88 12.31 7.22 0.66
N ASN A 89 13.52 7.14 0.13
CA ASN A 89 14.20 8.27 -0.50
C ASN A 89 13.49 8.67 -1.80
N ASP A 90 13.07 7.69 -2.61
CA ASP A 90 12.32 7.95 -3.84
C ASP A 90 10.96 8.61 -3.54
N LEU A 91 10.31 8.24 -2.44
CA LEU A 91 9.05 8.86 -2.01
C LEU A 91 9.26 10.28 -1.48
N ARG A 92 10.33 10.51 -0.72
CA ARG A 92 10.65 11.84 -0.19
C ARG A 92 10.86 12.85 -1.31
N ASP A 93 11.48 12.42 -2.41
CA ASP A 93 11.82 13.27 -3.54
C ASP A 93 10.70 13.27 -4.62
N ASP A 94 9.53 12.71 -4.32
CA ASP A 94 8.38 12.66 -5.24
C ASP A 94 7.67 14.01 -5.38
N ALA A 95 7.11 14.27 -6.57
CA ALA A 95 6.42 15.50 -6.91
C ALA A 95 5.12 15.74 -6.13
N TRP A 96 4.51 14.72 -5.52
CA TRP A 96 3.37 14.96 -4.63
C TRP A 96 3.81 15.41 -3.23
N VAL A 97 5.03 15.04 -2.81
CA VAL A 97 5.56 15.34 -1.48
C VAL A 97 6.20 16.73 -1.41
N ASN A 98 6.66 17.27 -2.54
CA ASN A 98 7.35 18.57 -2.66
C ASN A 98 6.57 19.54 -3.57
#